data_AF-A0ABD3BQH4-F1
#
_entry.id   AF-A0ABD3BQH4-F1
#
_cell.length_a   1.000
_cell.length_b   1.000
_cell.length_c   1.000
_cell.angle_alpha   90.00
_cell.angle_beta   90.00
_cell.angle_gamma   90.00
#
_symmetry.space_group_name_H-M   'P 1'
#
loop_
_entity.id
_entity.type
_entity.pdbx_description
1 polymer ?
#
loop_
_entity_poly.entity_id
_entity_poly.type
_entity_poly.pdbx_seq_one_letter_code
_entity_poly.pdbx_strand_id
1 'polypeptide(L)'
;MPPPHIGDVIVAVIKEAVPNMPLEKSEVVRAVIVRTCKILKRDSGMIIRYDDNAAVVIDQEGNPKGTRIFGAIPRELRQLNFTKIVLLAPEFIMGRDTIAEIITSIRNADMDRKRVVRITSTNITENIVKILFREGFIENVRKHREKNNYCLVLTLRHRRNRKRPYRNFLNLKRISRPGLQIYSNSQRIPRILGGMGIVILSTSRGIMTDREARLEGIGGEILCYIC
;
A
#
# COMPACT_ATOMS: atom_id res chain seq x y z
N MET A 1 8.41 -17.32 -26.92
CA MET A 1 7.69 -17.63 -25.66
C MET A 1 7.19 -16.32 -25.08
N PRO A 2 5.92 -16.22 -24.65
CA PRO A 2 5.45 -15.03 -23.93
C PRO A 2 6.28 -14.85 -22.64
N PRO A 3 6.51 -13.61 -22.20
CA PRO A 3 7.19 -13.36 -20.93
C PRO A 3 6.39 -13.97 -19.79
N PRO A 4 7.05 -14.58 -18.79
CA PRO A 4 6.34 -15.29 -17.74
C PRO A 4 5.59 -14.33 -16.82
N HIS A 5 4.43 -14.78 -16.33
CA HIS A 5 3.49 -14.02 -15.52
C HIS A 5 3.43 -14.56 -14.08
N ILE A 6 2.76 -13.82 -13.21
CA ILE A 6 2.53 -14.25 -11.82
C ILE A 6 1.71 -15.54 -11.84
N GLY A 7 2.19 -16.55 -11.11
CA GLY A 7 1.62 -17.90 -11.07
C GLY A 7 2.25 -18.89 -12.04
N ASP A 8 3.07 -18.43 -13.00
CA ASP A 8 3.79 -19.33 -13.90
C ASP A 8 4.86 -20.11 -13.12
N VAL A 9 4.90 -21.42 -13.36
CA VAL A 9 5.94 -22.31 -12.82
C VAL A 9 7.10 -22.36 -13.80
N ILE A 10 8.28 -22.00 -13.31
CA ILE A 10 9.53 -22.01 -14.04
C ILE A 10 10.48 -23.05 -13.44
N VAL A 11 11.41 -23.53 -14.27
CA VAL A 11 12.56 -24.30 -13.83
C VAL A 11 13.77 -23.37 -13.84
N ALA A 12 14.52 -23.33 -12.74
CA ALA A 12 15.66 -22.45 -12.57
C ALA A 12 16.81 -23.18 -11.87
N VAL A 13 18.04 -22.66 -12.04
CA VAL A 13 19.22 -23.14 -11.32
C VAL A 13 19.57 -22.12 -10.24
N ILE A 14 19.77 -22.60 -9.01
CA ILE A 14 20.19 -21.75 -7.90
C ILE A 14 21.64 -21.30 -8.13
N LYS A 15 21.86 -20.00 -8.32
CA LYS A 15 23.22 -19.45 -8.45
C LYS A 15 23.90 -19.22 -7.10
N GLU A 16 23.11 -18.84 -6.10
CA GLU A 16 23.57 -18.50 -4.75
C GLU A 16 22.51 -18.95 -3.74
N ALA A 17 22.96 -19.48 -2.60
CA ALA A 17 22.11 -19.94 -1.52
C ALA A 17 22.61 -19.40 -0.18
N VAL A 18 21.67 -19.06 0.71
CA VAL A 18 22.00 -18.66 2.09
C VAL A 18 22.49 -19.91 2.85
N PRO A 19 23.58 -19.81 3.64
CA PRO A 19 24.07 -20.94 4.43
C PRO A 19 22.99 -21.52 5.36
N ASN A 20 23.02 -22.84 5.59
CA ASN A 20 22.08 -23.59 6.45
C ASN A 20 20.61 -23.59 6.00
N MET A 21 20.33 -23.25 4.75
CA MET A 21 19.02 -23.49 4.13
C MET A 21 18.99 -24.87 3.45
N PRO A 22 17.80 -25.49 3.31
CA PRO A 22 17.64 -26.79 2.64
C PRO A 22 17.81 -26.73 1.11
N LEU A 23 18.29 -25.61 0.57
CA LEU A 23 18.48 -25.36 -0.85
C LEU A 23 19.95 -25.09 -1.11
N GLU A 24 20.52 -25.76 -2.10
CA GLU A 24 21.96 -25.70 -2.38
C GLU A 24 22.29 -24.94 -3.66
N LYS A 25 23.50 -24.39 -3.72
CA LYS A 25 24.01 -23.77 -4.96
C LYS A 25 24.11 -24.83 -6.06
N SER A 26 23.75 -24.45 -7.28
CA SER A 26 23.67 -25.28 -8.49
C SER A 26 22.52 -26.30 -8.50
N GLU A 27 21.65 -26.34 -7.48
CA GLU A 27 20.44 -27.17 -7.50
C GLU A 27 19.47 -26.67 -8.59
N VAL A 28 18.91 -27.61 -9.36
CA VAL A 28 17.82 -27.34 -10.31
C VAL A 28 16.51 -27.40 -9.53
N VAL A 29 15.77 -26.29 -9.53
CA VAL A 29 14.54 -26.15 -8.75
C VAL A 29 13.36 -25.74 -9.61
N ARG A 30 12.16 -26.14 -9.16
CA ARG A 30 10.90 -25.57 -9.65
C ARG A 30 10.55 -24.37 -8.78
N ALA A 31 10.14 -23.28 -9.39
CA ALA A 31 9.70 -22.09 -8.67
C ALA A 31 8.47 -21.48 -9.34
N VAL A 32 7.56 -20.94 -8.54
CA VAL A 32 6.42 -20.15 -9.04
C VAL A 32 6.75 -18.67 -8.95
N ILE A 33 6.50 -17.92 -10.02
CA ILE A 33 6.68 -16.46 -10.01
C ILE A 33 5.59 -15.83 -9.16
N VAL A 34 5.98 -15.09 -8.12
CA VAL A 34 5.04 -14.50 -7.16
C VAL A 34 4.93 -12.98 -7.28
N ARG A 35 5.94 -12.30 -7.83
CA ARG A 35 5.90 -10.85 -8.08
C ARG A 35 6.78 -10.48 -9.25
N THR A 36 6.39 -9.42 -9.95
CA THR A 36 7.14 -8.90 -11.09
C THR A 36 7.10 -7.39 -11.17
N CYS A 37 8.20 -6.79 -11.63
CA CYS A 37 8.27 -5.37 -12.00
C CYS A 37 7.37 -5.03 -13.19
N LYS A 38 6.97 -6.04 -13.98
CA LYS A 38 6.06 -5.84 -15.11
C LYS A 38 4.66 -5.52 -14.59
N ILE A 39 4.01 -4.56 -15.23
CA ILE A 39 2.64 -4.13 -14.89
C ILE A 39 1.66 -5.30 -15.03
N LEU A 40 0.94 -5.59 -13.94
CA LEU A 40 -0.21 -6.50 -13.94
C LEU A 40 -1.51 -5.68 -13.95
N LYS A 41 -2.42 -6.00 -14.87
CA LYS A 41 -3.78 -5.42 -14.89
C LYS A 41 -4.76 -6.38 -14.23
N ARG A 42 -5.53 -5.89 -13.26
CA ARG A 42 -6.67 -6.59 -12.66
C ARG A 42 -7.94 -6.35 -13.47
N ASP A 43 -8.91 -7.25 -13.33
CA ASP A 43 -10.25 -7.11 -13.94
C ASP A 43 -10.99 -5.85 -13.48
N SER A 44 -10.67 -5.35 -12.28
CA SER A 44 -11.20 -4.09 -11.76
C SER A 44 -10.69 -2.85 -12.52
N GLY A 45 -9.73 -3.00 -13.43
CA GLY A 45 -9.03 -1.91 -14.11
C GLY A 45 -7.86 -1.34 -13.31
N MET A 46 -7.59 -1.88 -12.13
CA MET A 46 -6.43 -1.54 -11.31
C MET A 46 -5.16 -2.12 -11.92
N ILE A 47 -4.07 -1.36 -11.80
CA ILE A 47 -2.75 -1.73 -12.26
C ILE A 47 -1.86 -1.96 -11.03
N ILE A 48 -1.13 -3.06 -10.99
CA ILE A 48 -0.17 -3.39 -9.93
C ILE A 48 1.24 -3.37 -10.50
N ARG A 49 2.18 -2.82 -9.74
CA ARG A 49 3.62 -2.92 -10.01
C ARG A 49 4.37 -3.27 -8.72
N TYR A 50 5.27 -4.25 -8.79
CA TYR A 50 6.22 -4.53 -7.71
C TYR A 50 7.56 -3.84 -7.98
N ASP A 51 8.34 -3.61 -6.94
CA ASP A 51 9.67 -2.99 -7.08
C ASP A 51 10.73 -3.99 -7.58
N ASP A 52 10.51 -5.30 -7.38
CA ASP A 52 11.39 -6.39 -7.78
C ASP A 52 10.62 -7.58 -8.40
N ASN A 53 11.38 -8.48 -9.02
CA ASN A 53 10.89 -9.79 -9.44
C ASN A 53 11.24 -10.83 -8.36
N ALA A 54 10.31 -11.72 -8.02
CA ALA A 54 10.64 -12.87 -7.17
C ALA A 54 9.80 -14.09 -7.52
N ALA A 55 10.38 -15.25 -7.22
CA ALA A 55 9.75 -16.54 -7.32
C ALA A 55 9.92 -17.31 -6.00
N VAL A 56 8.98 -18.21 -5.72
CA VAL A 56 9.01 -19.09 -4.54
C VAL A 56 9.31 -20.50 -5.02
N VAL A 57 10.35 -21.11 -4.46
CA VAL A 57 10.71 -22.50 -4.75
C VAL A 57 9.61 -23.42 -4.23
N ILE A 58 9.18 -24.37 -5.07
CA ILE A 58 8.09 -25.30 -4.79
C ILE A 58 8.51 -26.76 -5.01
N ASP A 59 7.79 -27.67 -4.36
CA ASP A 59 7.90 -29.11 -4.60
C ASP A 59 7.11 -29.56 -5.84
N GLN A 60 6.94 -30.88 -5.99
CA GLN A 60 6.20 -31.44 -7.13
C GLN A 60 4.70 -31.11 -7.09
N GLU A 61 4.14 -30.99 -5.90
CA GLU A 61 2.72 -30.73 -5.59
C GLU A 61 2.37 -29.24 -5.60
N GLY A 62 3.36 -28.36 -5.71
CA GLY A 62 3.20 -26.90 -5.70
C GLY A 62 3.27 -26.27 -4.31
N ASN A 63 3.70 -27.01 -3.29
CA ASN A 63 3.90 -26.47 -1.95
C ASN A 63 5.26 -25.74 -1.85
N PRO A 64 5.34 -24.62 -1.11
CA PRO A 64 6.58 -23.88 -0.93
C PRO A 64 7.64 -24.68 -0.14
N LYS A 65 8.87 -24.73 -0.64
CA LYS A 65 10.04 -25.31 0.05
C LYS A 65 10.67 -24.30 1.03
N GLY A 66 9.90 -23.81 2.00
CA GLY A 66 10.35 -22.86 3.01
C GLY A 66 9.30 -22.53 4.06
N THR A 67 9.71 -21.98 5.20
CA THR A 67 8.83 -21.71 6.34
C THR A 67 8.29 -20.28 6.39
N ARG A 68 8.86 -19.37 5.59
CA ARG A 68 8.45 -17.96 5.55
C ARG A 68 8.75 -17.35 4.19
N ILE A 69 7.85 -16.49 3.72
CA ILE A 69 8.03 -15.70 2.51
C ILE A 69 8.15 -14.23 2.93
N PHE A 70 9.10 -13.51 2.35
CA PHE A 70 9.28 -12.08 2.61
C PHE A 70 8.78 -11.26 1.43
N GLY A 71 8.19 -10.10 1.73
CA GLY A 71 7.66 -9.16 0.73
C GLY A 71 6.17 -9.33 0.45
N ALA A 72 5.61 -8.35 -0.24
CA ALA A 72 4.20 -8.34 -0.61
C ALA A 72 3.90 -9.40 -1.66
N ILE A 73 2.84 -10.19 -1.43
CA ILE A 73 2.40 -11.26 -2.32
C ILE A 73 1.00 -10.95 -2.86
N PRO A 74 0.75 -11.12 -4.17
CA PRO A 74 -0.57 -10.92 -4.75
C PRO A 74 -1.56 -11.96 -4.21
N ARG A 75 -2.79 -11.51 -3.91
CA ARG A 75 -3.86 -12.39 -3.41
C ARG A 75 -4.38 -13.33 -4.50
N GLU A 76 -4.14 -12.98 -5.74
CA GLU A 76 -4.47 -13.71 -6.98
C GLU A 76 -3.87 -15.12 -6.98
N LEU A 77 -2.73 -15.33 -6.31
CA LEU A 77 -2.12 -16.66 -6.15
C LEU A 77 -3.04 -17.67 -5.45
N ARG A 78 -4.03 -17.23 -4.66
CA ARG A 78 -5.04 -18.14 -4.08
C ARG A 78 -5.92 -18.80 -5.14
N GLN A 79 -6.22 -18.07 -6.22
CA GLN A 79 -7.03 -18.58 -7.32
C GLN A 79 -6.25 -19.56 -8.21
N LEU A 80 -4.92 -19.51 -8.13
CA LEU A 80 -4.00 -20.36 -8.88
C LEU A 80 -3.48 -21.54 -8.04
N ASN A 81 -4.23 -21.96 -7.02
CA ASN A 81 -3.90 -23.07 -6.11
C ASN A 81 -2.65 -22.88 -5.23
N PHE A 82 -2.07 -21.68 -5.16
CA PHE A 82 -0.90 -21.38 -4.32
C PHE A 82 -1.30 -20.79 -2.94
N THR A 83 -2.36 -21.30 -2.34
CA THR A 83 -2.90 -20.75 -1.06
C THR A 83 -1.88 -20.81 0.08
N LYS A 84 -1.06 -21.88 0.16
CA LYS A 84 0.01 -22.00 1.17
C LYS A 84 1.04 -20.87 1.07
N ILE A 85 1.39 -20.43 -0.13
CA ILE A 85 2.31 -19.31 -0.37
C ILE A 85 1.72 -18.01 0.20
N VAL A 86 0.42 -17.77 -0.05
CA VAL A 86 -0.26 -16.58 0.47
C VAL A 86 -0.39 -16.61 2.00
N LEU A 87 -0.47 -17.79 2.62
CA LEU A 87 -0.52 -17.93 4.07
C LEU A 87 0.84 -17.73 4.76
N LEU A 88 1.94 -18.12 4.11
CA LEU A 88 3.31 -17.96 4.64
C LEU A 88 3.91 -16.56 4.45
N ALA A 89 3.25 -15.71 3.66
CA ALA A 89 3.66 -14.34 3.43
C ALA A 89 2.97 -13.39 4.44
N PRO A 90 3.70 -12.77 5.38
CA PRO A 90 3.14 -11.70 6.19
C PRO A 90 2.89 -10.47 5.30
N GLU A 91 1.84 -9.68 5.58
CA GLU A 91 1.64 -8.37 4.92
C GLU A 91 2.73 -7.32 5.27
N PHE A 92 3.85 -7.75 5.86
CA PHE A 92 4.90 -6.89 6.39
C PHE A 92 5.76 -6.33 5.27
N ILE A 93 5.88 -5.00 5.24
CA ILE A 93 6.67 -4.24 4.27
C ILE A 93 8.01 -3.91 4.91
N MET A 94 9.11 -4.31 4.29
CA MET A 94 10.46 -3.94 4.71
C MET A 94 10.85 -2.59 4.09
N GLY A 95 10.28 -1.50 4.61
CA GLY A 95 10.61 -0.14 4.16
C GLY A 95 9.91 0.95 4.99
N ARG A 96 10.55 2.11 5.15
CA ARG A 96 9.93 3.27 5.82
C ARG A 96 8.83 3.84 4.91
N ASP A 97 7.57 3.64 5.30
CA ASP A 97 6.41 4.23 4.62
C ASP A 97 5.95 5.49 5.37
N THR A 98 6.38 6.65 4.91
CA THR A 98 5.99 7.95 5.50
C THR A 98 4.48 8.21 5.44
N ILE A 99 3.77 7.66 4.45
CA ILE A 99 2.31 7.81 4.35
C ILE A 99 1.62 6.93 5.39
N ALA A 100 2.10 5.69 5.57
CA ALA A 100 1.60 4.81 6.63
C ALA A 100 1.88 5.37 8.02
N GLU A 101 3.02 6.02 8.24
CA GLU A 101 3.34 6.73 9.48
C GLU A 101 2.28 7.81 9.79
N ILE A 102 1.97 8.70 8.84
CA ILE A 102 0.93 9.74 9.03
C ILE A 102 -0.43 9.11 9.37
N ILE A 103 -0.85 8.11 8.60
CA ILE A 103 -2.12 7.40 8.78
C ILE A 103 -2.20 6.82 10.19
N THR A 104 -1.13 6.17 10.62
CA THR A 104 -1.02 5.56 11.95
C THR A 104 -1.03 6.62 13.05
N SER A 105 -0.28 7.71 12.90
CA SER A 105 -0.24 8.81 13.86
C SER A 105 -1.61 9.48 14.04
N ILE A 106 -2.33 9.74 12.95
CA ILE A 106 -3.68 10.33 13.01
C ILE A 106 -4.66 9.35 13.66
N ARG A 107 -4.65 8.08 13.25
CA ARG A 107 -5.53 7.05 13.81
C ARG A 107 -5.30 6.86 15.31
N ASN A 108 -4.04 6.77 15.74
CA ASN A 108 -3.72 6.60 17.16
C ASN A 108 -4.15 7.80 17.98
N ALA A 109 -3.97 9.02 17.48
CA ALA A 109 -4.43 10.20 18.18
C ALA A 109 -5.96 10.30 18.28
N ASP A 110 -6.68 9.90 17.23
CA ASP A 110 -8.15 9.84 17.24
C ASP A 110 -8.67 8.80 18.25
N MET A 111 -8.03 7.62 18.30
CA MET A 111 -8.31 6.58 19.31
C MET A 111 -8.01 7.07 20.74
N ASP A 112 -6.88 7.74 20.95
CA ASP A 112 -6.45 8.28 22.24
C ASP A 112 -7.19 9.57 22.64
N ARG A 113 -8.12 10.07 21.81
CA ARG A 113 -8.81 11.36 21.98
C ARG A 113 -7.87 12.56 22.08
N LYS A 114 -6.66 12.45 21.54
CA LYS A 114 -5.70 13.55 21.43
C LYS A 114 -6.15 14.47 20.31
N ARG A 115 -6.28 15.75 20.62
CA ARG A 115 -6.65 16.77 19.63
C ARG A 115 -5.50 17.16 18.71
N VAL A 116 -4.26 16.95 19.16
CA VAL A 116 -3.07 17.44 18.47
C VAL A 116 -2.17 16.28 18.10
N VAL A 117 -1.72 16.26 16.84
CA VAL A 117 -0.79 15.27 16.29
C VAL A 117 0.40 15.98 15.70
N ARG A 118 1.59 15.40 15.89
CA ARG A 118 2.82 15.88 15.31
C ARG A 118 3.33 14.85 14.31
N ILE A 119 3.62 15.29 13.09
CA ILE A 119 4.17 14.45 12.03
C ILE A 119 5.33 15.15 11.34
N THR A 120 6.18 14.39 10.67
CA THR A 120 7.29 14.92 9.87
C THR A 120 6.75 15.64 8.62
N SER A 121 7.30 16.82 8.30
CA SER A 121 6.99 17.56 7.08
C SER A 121 7.87 17.06 5.92
N THR A 122 7.20 16.61 4.86
CA THR A 122 7.77 16.31 3.54
C THR A 122 6.80 16.86 2.49
N ASN A 123 7.23 16.99 1.23
CA ASN A 123 6.36 17.46 0.16
C ASN A 123 5.08 16.60 0.02
N ILE A 124 5.21 15.28 0.21
CA ILE A 124 4.08 14.35 0.15
C ILE A 124 3.17 14.56 1.37
N THR A 125 3.73 14.63 2.58
CA THR A 125 2.93 14.77 3.80
C THR A 125 2.16 16.09 3.81
N GLU A 126 2.79 17.17 3.35
CA GLU A 126 2.16 18.48 3.24
C GLU A 126 0.98 18.49 2.28
N ASN A 127 1.12 17.88 1.10
CA ASN A 127 0.04 17.83 0.12
C ASN A 127 -1.13 16.98 0.60
N ILE A 128 -0.86 15.83 1.24
CA ILE A 128 -1.92 14.99 1.84
C ILE A 128 -2.65 15.77 2.94
N VAL A 129 -1.92 16.44 3.83
CA VAL A 129 -2.49 17.23 4.92
C VAL A 129 -3.31 18.41 4.40
N LYS A 130 -2.88 19.09 3.33
CA LYS A 130 -3.66 20.15 2.68
C LYS A 130 -5.01 19.64 2.19
N ILE A 131 -5.04 18.46 1.58
CA ILE A 131 -6.30 17.81 1.17
C ILE A 131 -7.15 17.51 2.40
N LEU A 132 -6.59 16.87 3.43
CA LEU A 132 -7.31 16.54 4.66
C LEU A 132 -7.91 17.78 5.36
N PHE A 133 -7.21 18.91 5.31
CA PHE A 133 -7.68 20.18 5.85
C PHE A 133 -8.82 20.76 5.01
N ARG A 134 -8.66 20.82 3.67
CA ARG A 134 -9.70 21.32 2.74
C ARG A 134 -10.99 20.51 2.80
N GLU A 135 -10.87 19.18 2.94
CA GLU A 135 -12.01 18.26 3.06
C GLU A 135 -12.64 18.27 4.48
N GLY A 136 -12.07 19.03 5.41
CA GLY A 136 -12.65 19.26 6.74
C GLY A 136 -12.42 18.15 7.78
N PHE A 137 -11.47 17.25 7.52
CA PHE A 137 -11.05 16.21 8.48
C PHE A 137 -10.08 16.77 9.54
N ILE A 138 -9.27 17.75 9.15
CA ILE A 138 -8.33 18.45 10.04
C ILE A 138 -8.84 19.88 10.26
N GLU A 139 -8.86 20.32 11.52
CA GLU A 139 -9.35 21.65 11.92
C GLU A 139 -8.28 22.73 11.74
N ASN A 140 -7.01 22.41 11.98
CA ASN A 140 -5.90 23.36 11.82
C ASN A 140 -4.59 22.62 11.50
N VAL A 141 -3.71 23.28 10.74
CA VAL A 141 -2.39 22.79 10.36
C VAL A 141 -1.38 23.90 10.61
N ARG A 142 -0.36 23.60 11.42
CA ARG A 142 0.76 24.52 11.66
C ARG A 142 2.06 23.84 11.28
N LYS A 143 2.91 24.55 10.53
CA LYS A 143 4.29 24.10 10.26
C LYS A 143 5.22 24.70 11.30
N HIS A 144 5.99 23.86 11.96
CA HIS A 144 6.98 24.27 12.96
C HIS A 144 8.36 23.75 12.56
N ARG A 145 9.40 24.51 12.88
CA ARG A 145 10.79 24.11 12.64
C ARG A 145 11.40 23.66 13.96
N GLU A 146 11.82 22.41 14.02
CA GLU A 146 12.50 21.82 15.17
C GLU A 146 13.92 21.45 14.77
N LYS A 147 14.90 22.10 15.39
CA LYS A 147 16.33 21.94 15.07
C LYS A 147 16.56 22.15 13.55
N ASN A 148 16.74 21.06 12.80
CA ASN A 148 16.96 21.03 11.35
C ASN A 148 15.80 20.44 10.53
N ASN A 149 14.74 19.94 11.18
CA ASN A 149 13.62 19.31 10.49
C ASN A 149 12.34 20.13 10.63
N TYR A 150 11.48 20.06 9.62
CA TYR A 150 10.14 20.63 9.70
C TYR A 150 9.17 19.58 10.24
N CYS A 151 8.25 19.99 11.10
CA CYS A 151 7.14 19.18 11.58
C CYS A 151 5.81 19.87 11.33
N LEU A 152 4.77 19.08 11.06
CA LEU A 152 3.39 19.56 10.98
C LEU A 152 2.68 19.21 12.27
N VAL A 153 2.10 20.23 12.89
CA VAL A 153 1.24 20.13 14.05
C VAL A 153 -0.20 20.23 13.56
N LEU A 154 -0.91 19.11 13.61
CA LEU A 154 -2.28 18.96 13.12
C LEU A 154 -3.23 19.03 14.31
N THR A 155 -4.31 19.80 14.18
CA THR A 155 -5.44 19.76 15.12
C THR A 155 -6.57 18.95 14.51
N LEU A 156 -6.88 17.79 15.10
CA LEU A 156 -7.94 16.91 14.64
C LEU A 156 -9.30 17.45 15.07
N ARG A 157 -10.28 17.36 14.17
CA ARG A 157 -11.65 17.80 14.45
C ARG A 157 -12.33 16.83 15.43
N HIS A 158 -12.62 17.29 16.64
CA HIS A 158 -13.35 16.51 17.63
C HIS A 158 -14.83 16.91 17.69
N ARG A 159 -15.76 15.98 17.47
CA ARG A 159 -17.19 16.23 17.71
C ARG A 159 -17.46 16.29 19.23
N ARG A 160 -17.41 17.50 19.80
CA ARG A 160 -18.01 17.79 21.12
C ARG A 160 -19.53 17.54 21.00
N ASN A 161 -20.08 16.72 21.90
CA ASN A 161 -21.50 16.34 22.05
C ASN A 161 -22.06 15.25 21.12
N ARG A 162 -22.32 14.05 21.68
CA ARG A 162 -23.66 13.57 22.06
C ARG A 162 -23.55 12.18 22.72
N LYS A 163 -24.50 11.88 23.61
CA LYS A 163 -24.76 10.63 24.37
C LYS A 163 -24.94 9.36 23.49
N ARG A 164 -24.13 9.14 22.45
CA ARG A 164 -24.15 7.92 21.62
C ARG A 164 -22.73 7.37 21.50
N PRO A 165 -22.52 6.06 21.66
CA PRO A 165 -21.20 5.47 21.56
C PRO A 165 -20.68 5.66 20.13
N TYR A 166 -19.60 6.44 20.02
CA TYR A 166 -18.56 6.42 18.98
C TYR A 166 -18.86 5.60 17.72
N ARG A 167 -19.09 6.25 16.56
CA ARG A 167 -19.23 5.50 15.29
C ARG A 167 -18.54 6.03 14.04
N ASN A 168 -17.96 7.23 14.03
CA ASN A 168 -17.27 7.74 12.83
C ASN A 168 -15.82 8.09 13.18
N PHE A 169 -15.02 7.06 13.47
CA PHE A 169 -13.57 7.20 13.47
C PHE A 169 -13.11 7.53 12.05
N LEU A 170 -12.11 8.39 11.92
CA LEU A 170 -11.53 8.68 10.61
C LEU A 170 -10.80 7.42 10.11
N ASN A 171 -11.36 6.73 9.12
CA ASN A 171 -10.80 5.48 8.64
C ASN A 171 -9.86 5.73 7.46
N LEU A 172 -8.61 6.07 7.77
CA LEU A 172 -7.55 6.15 6.76
C LEU A 172 -6.96 4.76 6.50
N LYS A 173 -6.87 4.38 5.23
CA LYS A 173 -6.28 3.11 4.80
C LYS A 173 -5.25 3.32 3.69
N ARG A 174 -4.02 2.86 3.92
CA ARG A 174 -2.93 2.83 2.92
C ARG A 174 -3.20 1.75 1.87
N ILE A 175 -3.08 2.10 0.58
CA ILE A 175 -3.41 1.23 -0.56
C ILE A 175 -2.17 0.81 -1.33
N SER A 176 -1.56 1.71 -2.10
CA SER A 176 -0.19 1.53 -2.56
C SER A 176 0.74 1.44 -1.34
N ARG A 177 1.88 0.76 -1.41
CA ARG A 177 2.83 0.51 -0.32
C ARG A 177 4.23 0.43 -0.95
N PRO A 178 5.33 0.73 -0.23
CA PRO A 178 6.66 0.37 -0.71
C PRO A 178 6.72 -1.13 -1.04
N GLY A 179 7.27 -1.50 -2.20
CA GLY A 179 7.25 -2.87 -2.72
C GLY A 179 5.96 -3.29 -3.43
N LEU A 180 4.86 -2.53 -3.33
CA LEU A 180 3.57 -2.83 -3.98
C LEU A 180 2.85 -1.53 -4.38
N GLN A 181 3.03 -1.11 -5.62
CA GLN A 181 2.42 0.10 -6.15
C GLN A 181 1.10 -0.21 -6.85
N ILE A 182 0.05 0.54 -6.52
CA ILE A 182 -1.29 0.37 -7.08
C ILE A 182 -1.65 1.63 -7.86
N TYR A 183 -1.98 1.46 -9.14
CA TYR A 183 -2.37 2.53 -10.05
C TYR A 183 -3.79 2.32 -10.56
N SER A 184 -4.45 3.41 -10.97
CA SER A 184 -5.72 3.35 -11.68
C SER A 184 -5.79 4.42 -12.76
N ASN A 185 -6.51 4.11 -13.84
CA ASN A 185 -6.89 5.12 -14.82
C ASN A 185 -8.03 5.99 -14.28
N SER A 186 -8.23 7.18 -14.85
CA SER A 186 -9.25 8.15 -14.39
C SER A 186 -10.66 7.57 -14.35
N GLN A 187 -11.02 6.73 -15.31
CA GLN A 187 -12.36 6.13 -15.43
C GLN A 187 -12.61 5.02 -14.41
N ARG A 188 -11.55 4.36 -13.92
CA ARG A 188 -11.59 3.22 -12.98
C ARG A 188 -11.15 3.61 -11.57
N ILE A 189 -10.99 4.90 -11.28
CA ILE A 189 -10.74 5.36 -9.91
C ILE A 189 -11.91 4.92 -9.01
N PRO A 190 -11.68 4.20 -7.91
CA PRO A 190 -12.74 3.63 -7.10
C PRO A 190 -13.50 4.72 -6.34
N ARG A 191 -14.81 4.51 -6.15
CA ARG A 191 -15.64 5.37 -5.30
C ARG A 191 -15.82 4.71 -3.95
N ILE A 192 -15.36 5.37 -2.89
CA ILE A 192 -15.42 4.84 -1.53
C ILE A 192 -16.77 5.21 -0.91
N LEU A 193 -17.49 4.20 -0.38
CA LEU A 193 -18.81 4.37 0.24
C LEU A 193 -19.79 5.21 -0.62
N GLY A 194 -19.90 4.89 -1.92
CA GLY A 194 -20.78 5.61 -2.83
C GLY A 194 -20.40 7.07 -3.12
N GLY A 195 -19.19 7.49 -2.74
CA GLY A 195 -18.69 8.86 -2.89
C GLY A 195 -18.62 9.66 -1.60
N MET A 196 -19.01 9.07 -0.46
CA MET A 196 -18.84 9.68 0.86
C MET A 196 -17.37 9.72 1.31
N GLY A 197 -16.59 8.70 0.93
CA GLY A 197 -15.15 8.66 1.18
C GLY A 197 -14.35 9.35 0.08
N ILE A 198 -13.09 9.64 0.38
CA ILE A 198 -12.16 10.29 -0.53
C ILE A 198 -11.00 9.35 -0.82
N VAL A 199 -10.58 9.33 -2.08
CA VAL A 199 -9.34 8.69 -2.49
C VAL A 199 -8.30 9.75 -2.75
N ILE A 200 -7.11 9.60 -2.18
CA ILE A 200 -5.96 10.43 -2.47
C ILE A 200 -5.02 9.67 -3.39
N LEU A 201 -4.63 10.31 -4.48
CA LEU A 201 -3.82 9.71 -5.53
C LEU A 201 -2.75 10.68 -6.04
N SER A 202 -1.59 10.11 -6.38
CA SER A 202 -0.46 10.82 -6.99
C SER A 202 -0.57 10.72 -8.50
N THR A 203 -0.66 11.87 -9.17
CA THR A 203 -0.79 11.98 -10.62
C THR A 203 0.40 12.74 -11.22
N SER A 204 0.46 12.82 -12.54
CA SER A 204 1.43 13.65 -13.25
C SER A 204 1.31 15.16 -12.94
N ARG A 205 0.17 15.62 -12.41
CA ARG A 205 -0.08 17.01 -12.00
C ARG A 205 0.01 17.23 -10.49
N GLY A 206 0.46 16.22 -9.75
CA GLY A 206 0.59 16.26 -8.29
C GLY A 206 -0.44 15.40 -7.57
N ILE A 207 -0.49 15.54 -6.25
CA ILE A 207 -1.37 14.76 -5.37
C ILE A 207 -2.74 15.45 -5.31
N MET A 208 -3.80 14.70 -5.57
CA MET A 208 -5.16 15.21 -5.65
C MET A 208 -6.18 14.15 -5.19
N THR A 209 -7.44 14.56 -5.08
CA THR A 209 -8.58 13.69 -4.77
C THR A 209 -9.07 12.94 -6.01
N ASP A 210 -9.84 11.88 -5.82
CA ASP A 210 -10.51 11.18 -6.93
C ASP A 210 -11.53 12.03 -7.67
N ARG A 211 -12.12 13.04 -7.03
CA ARG A 211 -13.04 13.95 -7.70
C ARG A 211 -12.28 14.83 -8.69
N GLU A 212 -11.19 15.45 -8.24
CA GLU A 212 -10.30 16.26 -9.08
C GLU A 212 -9.71 15.45 -10.23
N ALA A 213 -9.17 14.27 -9.95
CA ALA A 213 -8.57 13.41 -10.98
C ALA A 213 -9.57 12.96 -12.04
N ARG A 214 -10.83 12.69 -11.67
CA ARG A 214 -11.89 12.37 -12.65
C ARG A 214 -12.28 13.58 -13.50
N LEU A 215 -12.35 14.78 -12.91
CA LEU A 215 -12.64 16.02 -13.63
C LEU A 215 -11.54 16.35 -14.64
N GLU A 216 -10.28 16.14 -14.26
CA GLU A 216 -9.13 16.36 -15.14
C GLU A 216 -8.89 15.22 -16.14
N GLY A 217 -9.57 14.07 -15.96
CA GLY A 217 -9.39 12.89 -16.82
C GLY A 217 -8.06 12.16 -16.60
N ILE A 218 -7.37 12.38 -15.48
CA ILE A 218 -6.02 11.87 -15.22
C ILE A 218 -6.04 10.72 -14.21
N GLY A 219 -5.32 9.64 -14.51
CA GLY A 219 -5.09 8.52 -13.60
C GLY A 219 -3.82 8.71 -12.75
N GLY A 220 -3.55 7.76 -11.86
CA GLY A 220 -2.37 7.87 -11.00
C GLY A 220 -2.20 6.71 -10.03
N GLU A 221 -1.20 6.84 -9.17
CA GLU A 221 -0.94 5.93 -8.06
C GLU A 221 -1.94 6.21 -6.93
N ILE A 222 -2.65 5.19 -6.48
CA ILE A 222 -3.59 5.29 -5.38
C ILE A 222 -2.83 5.20 -4.05
N LEU A 223 -2.71 6.33 -3.36
CA LEU A 223 -1.96 6.40 -2.12
C LEU A 223 -2.76 5.83 -0.95
N CYS A 224 -3.94 6.40 -0.68
CA CYS A 224 -4.78 5.99 0.44
C CYS A 224 -6.25 6.35 0.20
N TYR A 225 -7.13 5.74 1.00
CA TYR A 225 -8.53 6.07 1.08
C TYR A 225 -8.88 6.58 2.48
N ILE A 226 -9.92 7.41 2.55
CA ILE A 226 -10.49 7.97 3.78
C ILE A 226 -11.99 7.66 3.77
N CYS A 227 -12.49 7.10 4.87
CA CYS A 227 -13.90 6.69 5.03
C CYS A 227 -14.47 7.20 6.36
#